data_AF-A0A814LXK1-F1
#
_entry.id   AF-A0A814LXK1-F1
#
_cell.length_a   1.000
_cell.length_b   1.000
_cell.length_c   1.000
_cell.angle_alpha   90.00
_cell.angle_beta   90.00
_cell.angle_gamma   90.00
#
_symmetry.space_group_name_H-M   'P 1'
#
loop_
_entity.id
_entity.type
_entity.pdbx_description
1 polymer ?
#
loop_
_entity_poly.entity_id
_entity_poly.type
_entity_poly.pdbx_seq_one_letter_code
_entity_poly.pdbx_strand_id
1 'polypeptide(L)'
;MICVQYSSPYLSSTATQEILDQFRSQLCFTDWFFIDTFQIFRIFLPVNLPPILHKRGFKLWLNEFFDIWENVYNRSLWETYMICIFSSVAWNNIGYIDWEPWLSKIFTRTLHGFSLPISKIKTSSITSGYIISYIAKWIIAIKNFYHPSDTEDFQEKLVEFLVKLAEYFVDRVHLENQVDSLWFISLHKSSRLTEENIIDFVNCIKEYVFISIFNKNYGKKAAEACRYLSILRPELIVPIIIEKHFSSIDNITEPHRFISIMNCLTCLSRSIVQQTLIYSQGQIYVISLLMSVLPGIDLNETSIILDFLNSIFKLIICSDCSLAIEIRNDLTDIEILSTDISNDNDIEYISIQSKLISIISNIVQQRSKEIFQIIREKIIDFVSCPFLSVKARKLVCGLVLSIVKCNPDEIIKYLLPKTYNSIEKLMNTFESNVLLTDHKGDIELIWYLILFSELLHARGSILFIYKQMIMCIFHRYISIINKDAYQTIANAANHLLKSFLTFI
;
A
#
# COMPACT_ATOMS: atom_id res chain seq x y z
N MET A 1 -25.50 5.36 -13.86
CA MET A 1 -25.07 6.52 -13.04
C MET A 1 -23.77 7.10 -13.56
N ILE A 2 -22.61 6.48 -13.34
CA ILE A 2 -21.27 7.00 -13.69
C ILE A 2 -21.16 7.56 -15.13
N CYS A 3 -21.70 6.85 -16.13
CA CYS A 3 -21.65 7.30 -17.53
C CYS A 3 -22.35 8.66 -17.77
N VAL A 4 -23.39 8.99 -17.00
CA VAL A 4 -24.11 10.28 -17.10
C VAL A 4 -23.24 11.42 -16.58
N GLN A 5 -22.53 11.20 -15.47
CA GLN A 5 -21.62 12.18 -14.90
C GLN A 5 -20.44 12.46 -15.85
N TYR A 6 -19.90 11.43 -16.51
CA TYR A 6 -18.91 11.62 -17.58
C TYR A 6 -19.47 12.26 -18.86
N SER A 7 -20.78 12.14 -19.15
CA SER A 7 -21.40 12.89 -20.26
C SER A 7 -21.69 14.36 -19.93
N SER A 8 -21.59 14.77 -18.66
CA SER A 8 -21.97 16.12 -18.20
C SER A 8 -21.31 17.27 -18.97
N PRO A 9 -20.00 17.24 -19.32
CA PRO A 9 -19.34 18.30 -20.11
C PRO A 9 -19.83 18.41 -21.56
N TYR A 10 -20.59 17.43 -22.06
CA TYR A 10 -21.11 17.37 -23.43
C TYR A 10 -22.62 17.72 -23.52
N LEU A 11 -23.25 18.07 -22.39
CA LEU A 11 -24.65 18.51 -22.37
C LEU A 11 -24.80 19.90 -23.00
N SER A 12 -26.02 20.23 -23.45
CA SER A 12 -26.32 21.53 -24.03
C SER A 12 -26.11 22.67 -23.01
N SER A 13 -25.76 23.87 -23.49
CA SER A 13 -25.64 25.04 -22.60
C SER A 13 -26.96 25.52 -21.97
N THR A 14 -28.07 24.83 -22.27
CA THR A 14 -29.41 25.04 -21.73
C THR A 14 -29.86 23.92 -20.78
N ALA A 15 -29.19 22.75 -20.79
CA ALA A 15 -29.58 21.58 -20.00
C ALA A 15 -29.73 21.85 -18.50
N THR A 16 -28.88 22.69 -17.91
CA THR A 16 -29.01 23.09 -16.49
C THR A 16 -30.34 23.81 -16.23
N GLN A 17 -30.78 24.68 -17.14
CA GLN A 17 -32.07 25.38 -17.02
C GLN A 17 -33.23 24.40 -17.24
N GLU A 18 -33.16 23.56 -18.27
CA GLU A 18 -34.19 22.54 -18.56
C GLU A 18 -34.40 21.57 -17.39
N ILE A 19 -33.30 21.12 -16.75
CA ILE A 19 -33.33 20.26 -15.56
C ILE A 19 -33.92 20.99 -14.35
N LEU A 20 -33.62 22.28 -14.16
CA LEU A 20 -34.24 23.06 -13.08
C LEU A 20 -35.74 23.25 -13.35
N ASP A 21 -36.13 23.69 -14.54
CA ASP A 21 -37.53 23.97 -14.89
C ASP A 21 -38.41 22.71 -14.77
N GLN A 22 -37.86 21.52 -15.01
CA GLN A 22 -38.55 20.25 -14.79
C GLN A 22 -38.76 19.88 -13.30
N PHE A 23 -37.77 20.14 -12.43
CA PHE A 23 -37.71 19.56 -11.09
C PHE A 23 -37.83 20.58 -9.93
N ARG A 24 -37.69 21.89 -10.18
CA ARG A 24 -37.68 22.95 -9.15
C ARG A 24 -39.01 23.08 -8.39
N SER A 25 -40.12 22.62 -8.98
CA SER A 25 -41.43 22.52 -8.30
C SER A 25 -41.45 21.50 -7.17
N GLN A 26 -40.61 20.46 -7.23
CA GLN A 26 -40.51 19.38 -6.23
C GLN A 26 -39.52 19.71 -5.09
N LEU A 27 -38.95 20.92 -5.06
CA LEU A 27 -38.06 21.40 -4.00
C LEU A 27 -38.78 21.79 -2.70
N CYS A 28 -40.09 21.56 -2.59
CA CYS A 28 -40.79 21.71 -1.32
C CYS A 28 -40.41 20.55 -0.37
N PHE A 29 -39.91 20.85 0.84
CA PHE A 29 -39.44 19.83 1.78
C PHE A 29 -40.53 18.86 2.30
N THR A 30 -41.80 19.16 2.04
CA THR A 30 -42.96 18.29 2.34
C THR A 30 -43.43 17.48 1.13
N ASP A 31 -42.81 17.63 -0.04
CA ASP A 31 -43.10 16.82 -1.22
C ASP A 31 -42.52 15.40 -1.06
N TRP A 32 -43.27 14.40 -1.51
CA TRP A 32 -42.83 13.01 -1.54
C TRP A 32 -41.63 12.81 -2.47
N PHE A 33 -41.51 13.61 -3.52
CA PHE A 33 -40.42 13.50 -4.50
C PHE A 33 -39.11 14.18 -4.06
N PHE A 34 -39.12 15.02 -3.03
CA PHE A 34 -37.99 15.87 -2.62
C PHE A 34 -36.64 15.14 -2.51
N ILE A 35 -36.63 13.92 -1.96
CA ILE A 35 -35.39 13.11 -1.82
C ILE A 35 -34.91 12.58 -3.18
N ASP A 36 -35.81 12.08 -4.01
CA ASP A 36 -35.51 11.56 -5.35
C ASP A 36 -35.07 12.68 -6.30
N THR A 37 -35.67 13.87 -6.18
CA THR A 37 -35.28 15.09 -6.88
C THR A 37 -33.81 15.44 -6.62
N PHE A 38 -33.35 15.40 -5.37
CA PHE A 38 -31.91 15.58 -5.07
C PHE A 38 -31.03 14.43 -5.55
N GLN A 39 -31.54 13.19 -5.59
CA GLN A 39 -30.83 12.08 -6.22
C GLN A 39 -30.64 12.30 -7.73
N ILE A 40 -31.66 12.83 -8.42
CA ILE A 40 -31.62 13.19 -9.84
C ILE A 40 -30.62 14.32 -10.07
N PHE A 41 -30.67 15.42 -9.29
CA PHE A 41 -29.72 16.52 -9.42
C PHE A 41 -28.26 16.04 -9.23
N ARG A 42 -27.97 15.15 -8.28
CA ARG A 42 -26.63 14.56 -8.07
C ARG A 42 -26.09 13.77 -9.29
N ILE A 43 -26.98 13.32 -10.18
CA ILE A 43 -26.64 12.49 -11.35
C ILE A 43 -26.59 13.32 -12.64
N PHE A 44 -27.50 14.28 -12.81
CA PHE A 44 -27.72 14.98 -14.08
C PHE A 44 -27.33 16.47 -14.08
N LEU A 45 -27.31 17.15 -12.94
CA LEU A 45 -27.13 18.61 -12.89
C LEU A 45 -25.69 19.00 -13.31
N PRO A 46 -25.48 19.85 -14.34
CA PRO A 46 -24.14 20.15 -14.82
C PRO A 46 -23.32 20.98 -13.81
N VAL A 47 -22.29 20.34 -13.24
CA VAL A 47 -21.37 20.93 -12.25
C VAL A 47 -20.00 21.34 -12.85
N ASN A 48 -19.64 20.80 -14.01
CA ASN A 48 -18.39 21.10 -14.71
C ASN A 48 -18.70 21.72 -16.09
N LEU A 49 -18.86 23.04 -16.11
CA LEU A 49 -19.07 23.85 -17.31
C LEU A 49 -17.96 24.90 -17.38
N PRO A 50 -17.49 25.31 -18.58
CA PRO A 50 -16.41 26.28 -18.70
C PRO A 50 -16.82 27.68 -18.17
N PRO A 51 -15.86 28.55 -17.78
CA PRO A 51 -16.13 29.84 -17.14
C PRO A 51 -17.12 30.77 -17.85
N ILE A 52 -17.11 30.74 -19.19
CA ILE A 52 -18.03 31.50 -20.05
C ILE A 52 -19.50 31.10 -19.80
N LEU A 53 -19.74 29.82 -19.46
CA LEU A 53 -21.06 29.24 -19.24
C LEU A 53 -21.47 29.18 -17.76
N HIS A 54 -20.64 29.63 -16.79
CA HIS A 54 -21.00 29.60 -15.36
C HIS A 54 -22.33 30.31 -15.05
N LYS A 55 -22.71 31.35 -15.83
CA LYS A 55 -24.01 32.03 -15.74
C LYS A 55 -25.21 31.15 -16.12
N ARG A 56 -25.00 30.08 -16.89
CA ARG A 56 -25.98 29.04 -17.25
C ARG A 56 -25.75 27.73 -16.49
N GLY A 57 -24.77 27.70 -15.59
CA GLY A 57 -24.41 26.54 -14.77
C GLY A 57 -24.82 26.74 -13.31
N PHE A 58 -23.89 26.50 -12.38
CA PHE A 58 -24.14 26.59 -10.93
C PHE A 58 -24.77 27.92 -10.47
N LYS A 59 -24.55 29.04 -11.17
CA LYS A 59 -25.11 30.35 -10.79
C LYS A 59 -26.64 30.46 -10.94
N LEU A 60 -27.31 29.47 -11.54
CA LEU A 60 -28.78 29.40 -11.62
C LEU A 60 -29.43 28.82 -10.34
N TRP A 61 -28.67 28.09 -9.53
CA TRP A 61 -29.22 27.23 -8.47
C TRP A 61 -28.41 27.18 -7.16
N LEU A 62 -27.11 27.50 -7.17
CA LEU A 62 -26.23 27.30 -6.01
C LEU A 62 -26.73 28.02 -4.75
N ASN A 63 -27.15 29.28 -4.88
CA ASN A 63 -27.68 30.07 -3.75
C ASN A 63 -28.98 29.46 -3.20
N GLU A 64 -29.93 29.15 -4.07
CA GLU A 64 -31.21 28.51 -3.69
C GLU A 64 -31.00 27.17 -2.99
N PHE A 65 -30.06 26.35 -3.49
CA PHE A 65 -29.73 25.06 -2.88
C PHE A 65 -29.08 25.26 -1.50
N PHE A 66 -28.27 26.30 -1.32
CA PHE A 66 -27.78 26.70 0.00
C PHE A 66 -28.91 27.19 0.92
N ASP A 67 -29.82 28.05 0.43
CA ASP A 67 -30.95 28.54 1.21
C ASP A 67 -31.87 27.39 1.67
N ILE A 68 -32.14 26.40 0.79
CA ILE A 68 -32.83 25.15 1.13
C ILE A 68 -32.04 24.37 2.18
N TRP A 69 -30.74 24.15 1.96
CA TRP A 69 -29.91 23.36 2.87
C TRP A 69 -29.84 23.99 4.27
N GLU A 70 -29.67 25.30 4.37
CA GLU A 70 -29.63 26.04 5.62
C GLU A 70 -30.94 25.94 6.41
N ASN A 71 -32.09 26.11 5.75
CA ASN A 71 -33.39 26.12 6.40
C ASN A 71 -33.94 24.72 6.71
N VAL A 72 -33.52 23.67 6.00
CA VAL A 72 -33.96 22.29 6.26
C VAL A 72 -32.97 21.57 7.19
N TYR A 73 -33.37 21.43 8.45
CA TYR A 73 -32.59 20.79 9.51
C TYR A 73 -32.75 19.26 9.58
N ASN A 74 -33.64 18.66 8.79
CA ASN A 74 -33.90 17.22 8.83
C ASN A 74 -32.80 16.40 8.14
N ARG A 75 -32.03 15.65 8.94
CA ARG A 75 -30.92 14.80 8.49
C ARG A 75 -31.43 13.49 7.89
N SER A 76 -31.73 13.49 6.60
CA SER A 76 -32.03 12.28 5.82
C SER A 76 -31.32 12.31 4.45
N LEU A 77 -31.58 11.32 3.59
CA LEU A 77 -30.74 11.01 2.41
C LEU A 77 -30.53 12.19 1.44
N TRP A 78 -31.47 13.14 1.36
CA TRP A 78 -31.33 14.34 0.54
C TRP A 78 -30.11 15.20 0.95
N GLU A 79 -29.78 15.29 2.25
CA GLU A 79 -28.64 16.09 2.72
C GLU A 79 -27.32 15.47 2.24
N THR A 80 -27.20 14.14 2.25
CA THR A 80 -26.06 13.43 1.66
C THR A 80 -25.93 13.74 0.16
N TYR A 81 -27.06 13.76 -0.57
CA TYR A 81 -27.04 14.10 -2.00
C TYR A 81 -26.68 15.57 -2.25
N MET A 82 -27.21 16.49 -1.43
CA MET A 82 -26.87 17.92 -1.47
C MET A 82 -25.38 18.16 -1.21
N ILE A 83 -24.80 17.52 -0.19
CA ILE A 83 -23.36 17.62 0.13
C ILE A 83 -22.51 17.07 -1.03
N CYS A 84 -22.93 15.97 -1.68
CA CYS A 84 -22.26 15.49 -2.91
C CYS A 84 -22.34 16.49 -4.07
N ILE A 85 -23.45 17.23 -4.22
CA ILE A 85 -23.60 18.26 -5.25
C ILE A 85 -22.66 19.45 -4.95
N PHE A 86 -22.64 19.93 -3.70
CA PHE A 86 -21.75 21.03 -3.29
C PHE A 86 -20.27 20.66 -3.40
N SER A 87 -19.84 19.46 -2.98
CA SER A 87 -18.45 19.04 -3.11
C SER A 87 -18.03 18.89 -4.58
N SER A 88 -18.93 18.38 -5.44
CA SER A 88 -18.70 18.28 -6.88
C SER A 88 -18.57 19.66 -7.55
N VAL A 89 -19.38 20.64 -7.15
CA VAL A 89 -19.22 22.03 -7.64
C VAL A 89 -17.93 22.66 -7.11
N ALA A 90 -17.60 22.51 -5.82
CA ALA A 90 -16.37 23.04 -5.24
C ALA A 90 -15.12 22.51 -5.94
N TRP A 91 -15.09 21.20 -6.26
CA TRP A 91 -13.97 20.56 -6.95
C TRP A 91 -13.79 21.02 -8.40
N ASN A 92 -14.88 21.15 -9.17
CA ASN A 92 -14.79 21.50 -10.60
C ASN A 92 -14.64 23.02 -10.86
N ASN A 93 -14.93 23.88 -9.87
CA ASN A 93 -15.02 25.34 -10.06
C ASN A 93 -14.06 26.12 -9.13
N ILE A 94 -12.89 25.55 -8.84
CA ILE A 94 -11.88 26.13 -7.94
C ILE A 94 -11.49 27.55 -8.40
N GLY A 95 -11.73 28.53 -7.52
CA GLY A 95 -11.45 29.95 -7.77
C GLY A 95 -12.56 30.76 -8.43
N TYR A 96 -13.71 30.16 -8.77
CA TYR A 96 -14.84 30.86 -9.41
C TYR A 96 -16.07 31.07 -8.51
N ILE A 97 -16.01 30.55 -7.29
CA ILE A 97 -17.03 30.63 -6.25
C ILE A 97 -16.36 31.14 -4.99
N ASP A 98 -16.91 32.22 -4.41
CA ASP A 98 -16.61 32.61 -3.04
C ASP A 98 -17.46 31.76 -2.09
N TRP A 99 -16.82 31.10 -1.14
CA TRP A 99 -17.47 30.23 -0.16
C TRP A 99 -17.52 30.86 1.24
N GLU A 100 -16.84 31.99 1.49
CA GLU A 100 -16.73 32.64 2.81
C GLU A 100 -18.11 32.85 3.49
N PRO A 101 -19.19 33.26 2.79
CA PRO A 101 -20.52 33.41 3.40
C PRO A 101 -21.11 32.12 3.98
N TRP A 102 -20.74 30.97 3.43
CA TRP A 102 -21.27 29.66 3.81
C TRP A 102 -20.31 28.84 4.69
N LEU A 103 -19.00 29.13 4.70
CA LEU A 103 -17.98 28.34 5.42
C LEU A 103 -18.39 28.04 6.87
N SER A 104 -18.79 29.06 7.63
CA SER A 104 -19.15 28.85 9.05
C SER A 104 -20.26 27.81 9.23
N LYS A 105 -21.26 27.78 8.32
CA LYS A 105 -22.38 26.82 8.39
C LYS A 105 -21.97 25.44 7.90
N ILE A 106 -21.09 25.37 6.89
CA ILE A 106 -20.44 24.14 6.42
C ILE A 106 -19.67 23.47 7.57
N PHE A 107 -18.75 24.20 8.22
CA PHE A 107 -17.97 23.66 9.34
C PHE A 107 -18.85 23.28 10.54
N THR A 108 -19.86 24.09 10.89
CA THR A 108 -20.79 23.77 11.99
C THR A 108 -21.64 22.53 11.72
N ARG A 109 -22.29 22.41 10.54
CA ARG A 109 -23.13 21.22 10.23
C ARG A 109 -22.28 19.95 10.11
N THR A 110 -21.07 20.02 9.56
CA THR A 110 -20.16 18.87 9.51
C THR A 110 -19.62 18.49 10.89
N LEU A 111 -19.30 19.46 11.77
CA LEU A 111 -18.95 19.18 13.17
C LEU A 111 -20.06 18.40 13.89
N HIS A 112 -21.31 18.83 13.75
CA HIS A 112 -22.46 18.09 14.27
C HIS A 112 -22.67 16.73 13.59
N GLY A 113 -22.12 16.50 12.39
CA GLY A 113 -22.17 15.22 11.67
C GLY A 113 -21.36 14.10 12.33
N PHE A 114 -20.34 14.44 13.12
CA PHE A 114 -19.55 13.48 13.91
C PHE A 114 -20.25 13.00 15.19
N SER A 115 -21.36 13.63 15.61
CA SER A 115 -22.10 13.31 16.84
C SER A 115 -21.27 13.36 18.14
N LEU A 116 -20.31 14.30 18.21
CA LEU A 116 -19.38 14.43 19.34
C LEU A 116 -20.07 14.96 20.61
N PRO A 117 -19.66 14.50 21.82
CA PRO A 117 -20.23 14.98 23.07
C PRO A 117 -19.80 16.43 23.33
N ILE A 118 -20.80 17.32 23.35
CA ILE A 118 -20.65 18.78 23.35
C ILE A 118 -19.75 19.30 24.49
N SER A 119 -19.77 18.64 25.65
CA SER A 119 -18.97 18.99 26.84
C SER A 119 -17.45 18.89 26.65
N LYS A 120 -16.97 18.06 25.70
CA LYS A 120 -15.54 17.93 25.37
C LYS A 120 -15.07 18.94 24.28
N ILE A 121 -15.99 19.67 23.63
CA ILE A 121 -15.70 20.53 22.46
C ILE A 121 -15.32 21.95 22.91
N LYS A 122 -14.13 22.43 22.49
CA LYS A 122 -13.71 23.82 22.74
C LYS A 122 -14.10 24.72 21.56
N THR A 123 -15.32 25.26 21.61
CA THR A 123 -15.84 26.21 20.63
C THR A 123 -15.16 27.57 20.74
N SER A 124 -14.09 27.78 19.97
CA SER A 124 -13.70 29.13 19.56
C SER A 124 -14.71 29.66 18.53
N SER A 125 -15.02 30.96 18.58
CA SER A 125 -15.89 31.57 17.57
C SER A 125 -15.17 31.56 16.21
N ILE A 126 -15.80 30.96 15.20
CA ILE A 126 -15.20 30.77 13.88
C ILE A 126 -15.33 32.08 13.07
N THR A 127 -14.52 33.05 13.44
CA THR A 127 -14.33 34.31 12.70
C THR A 127 -13.71 34.06 11.32
N SER A 128 -13.93 35.01 10.40
CA SER A 128 -13.45 34.97 9.01
C SER A 128 -11.93 34.79 8.85
N GLY A 129 -11.53 34.34 7.67
CA GLY A 129 -10.13 34.07 7.33
C GLY A 129 -9.96 32.97 6.29
N TYR A 130 -8.75 32.81 5.75
CA TYR A 130 -8.46 31.81 4.72
C TYR A 130 -8.89 30.39 5.14
N ILE A 131 -9.32 29.54 4.20
CA ILE A 131 -9.93 28.21 4.47
C ILE A 131 -9.05 27.33 5.38
N ILE A 132 -7.73 27.42 5.27
CA ILE A 132 -6.79 26.69 6.14
C ILE A 132 -6.94 27.11 7.62
N SER A 133 -7.21 28.38 7.90
CA SER A 133 -7.49 28.87 9.26
C SER A 133 -8.83 28.34 9.82
N TYR A 134 -9.83 28.13 8.98
CA TYR A 134 -11.07 27.44 9.36
C TYR A 134 -10.79 25.97 9.71
N ILE A 135 -10.02 25.26 8.88
CA ILE A 135 -9.60 23.87 9.13
C ILE A 135 -8.80 23.78 10.45
N ALA A 136 -7.88 24.72 10.71
CA ALA A 136 -7.12 24.78 11.95
C ALA A 136 -8.01 25.02 13.18
N LYS A 137 -8.91 26.02 13.14
CA LYS A 137 -9.89 26.25 14.22
C LYS A 137 -10.75 25.01 14.48
N TRP A 138 -11.17 24.32 13.42
CA TRP A 138 -12.03 23.15 13.51
C TRP A 138 -11.31 21.94 14.11
N ILE A 139 -10.10 21.62 13.63
CA ILE A 139 -9.28 20.52 14.15
C ILE A 139 -8.87 20.78 15.61
N ILE A 140 -8.56 22.03 15.98
CA ILE A 140 -8.31 22.42 17.39
C ILE A 140 -9.55 22.20 18.28
N ALA A 141 -10.77 22.37 17.76
CA ALA A 141 -12.00 22.14 18.52
C ALA A 141 -12.29 20.64 18.78
N ILE A 142 -11.85 19.75 17.88
CA ILE A 142 -12.04 18.29 17.99
C ILE A 142 -10.79 17.54 18.53
N LYS A 143 -9.67 18.23 18.77
CA LYS A 143 -8.38 17.56 19.02
C LYS A 143 -8.34 16.55 20.17
N ASN A 144 -9.15 16.76 21.21
CA ASN A 144 -9.17 15.90 22.40
C ASN A 144 -9.59 14.46 22.06
N PHE A 145 -10.47 14.29 21.07
CA PHE A 145 -11.09 13.01 20.69
C PHE A 145 -10.14 12.05 19.96
N TYR A 146 -8.99 12.54 19.48
CA TYR A 146 -7.99 11.72 18.80
C TYR A 146 -7.12 10.88 19.73
N HIS A 147 -7.19 11.09 21.05
CA HIS A 147 -6.29 10.45 22.01
C HIS A 147 -6.55 8.92 22.14
N PRO A 148 -5.52 8.05 22.16
CA PRO A 148 -5.66 6.58 22.24
C PRO A 148 -6.39 6.01 23.47
N SER A 149 -6.68 6.86 24.46
CA SER A 149 -7.46 6.51 25.66
C SER A 149 -8.96 6.67 25.49
N ASP A 150 -9.42 7.58 24.62
CA ASP A 150 -10.81 7.55 24.16
C ASP A 150 -10.97 6.29 23.28
N THR A 151 -12.11 5.61 23.39
CA THR A 151 -12.45 4.42 22.58
C THR A 151 -13.91 4.47 22.11
N GLU A 152 -14.43 5.68 21.92
CA GLU A 152 -15.81 5.95 21.52
C GLU A 152 -15.97 5.87 19.99
N ASP A 153 -17.12 5.40 19.49
CA ASP A 153 -17.37 5.07 18.07
C ASP A 153 -17.10 6.21 17.07
N PHE A 154 -17.10 7.47 17.53
CA PHE A 154 -16.76 8.61 16.66
C PHE A 154 -15.29 8.58 16.20
N GLN A 155 -14.38 7.87 16.87
CA GLN A 155 -12.97 7.82 16.49
C GLN A 155 -12.75 7.30 15.08
N GLU A 156 -13.56 6.34 14.61
CA GLU A 156 -13.49 5.87 13.22
C GLU A 156 -13.69 7.03 12.24
N LYS A 157 -14.78 7.78 12.43
CA LYS A 157 -15.16 8.91 11.57
C LYS A 157 -14.14 10.04 11.63
N LEU A 158 -13.56 10.29 12.80
CA LEU A 158 -12.55 11.33 13.00
C LEU A 158 -11.21 10.97 12.34
N VAL A 159 -10.77 9.71 12.42
CA VAL A 159 -9.53 9.25 11.76
C VAL A 159 -9.74 9.16 10.25
N GLU A 160 -10.88 8.62 9.80
CA GLU A 160 -11.25 8.58 8.38
C GLU A 160 -11.36 9.99 7.78
N PHE A 161 -11.85 10.97 8.54
CA PHE A 161 -11.81 12.38 8.15
C PHE A 161 -10.38 12.90 7.96
N LEU A 162 -9.42 12.59 8.85
CA LEU A 162 -8.01 12.99 8.65
C LEU A 162 -7.41 12.35 7.39
N VAL A 163 -7.70 11.06 7.15
CA VAL A 163 -7.24 10.36 5.92
C VAL A 163 -7.81 11.03 4.68
N LYS A 164 -9.15 11.20 4.60
CA LYS A 164 -9.82 11.78 3.44
C LYS A 164 -9.47 13.25 3.21
N LEU A 165 -9.23 14.03 4.28
CA LEU A 165 -8.77 15.40 4.17
C LEU A 165 -7.35 15.48 3.57
N ALA A 166 -6.44 14.60 3.99
CA ALA A 166 -5.08 14.52 3.45
C ALA A 166 -5.06 13.99 2.00
N GLU A 167 -5.90 12.99 1.70
CA GLU A 167 -6.10 12.41 0.37
C GLU A 167 -6.57 13.45 -0.64
N TYR A 168 -7.70 14.14 -0.39
CA TYR A 168 -8.20 15.16 -1.31
C TYR A 168 -7.28 16.38 -1.44
N PHE A 169 -6.44 16.67 -0.44
CA PHE A 169 -5.42 17.72 -0.54
C PHE A 169 -4.25 17.27 -1.45
N VAL A 170 -3.80 16.02 -1.34
CA VAL A 170 -2.82 15.43 -2.28
C VAL A 170 -3.36 15.39 -3.71
N ASP A 171 -4.61 14.94 -3.89
CA ASP A 171 -5.25 14.92 -5.21
C ASP A 171 -5.36 16.32 -5.81
N ARG A 172 -5.68 17.34 -4.98
CA ARG A 172 -5.72 18.74 -5.41
C ARG A 172 -4.34 19.24 -5.82
N VAL A 173 -3.28 18.98 -5.04
CA VAL A 173 -1.90 19.33 -5.40
C VAL A 173 -1.45 18.61 -6.68
N HIS A 174 -1.83 17.36 -6.88
CA HIS A 174 -1.54 16.61 -8.11
C HIS A 174 -2.22 17.24 -9.33
N LEU A 175 -3.51 17.55 -9.20
CA LEU A 175 -4.34 18.19 -10.23
C LEU A 175 -3.82 19.58 -10.59
N GLU A 176 -3.44 20.40 -9.60
CA GLU A 176 -2.87 21.74 -9.83
C GLU A 176 -1.46 21.73 -10.46
N ASN A 177 -0.75 20.60 -10.36
CA ASN A 177 0.50 20.35 -11.09
C ASN A 177 0.29 19.78 -12.51
N GLN A 178 -0.93 19.35 -12.87
CA GLN A 178 -1.24 18.74 -14.18
C GLN A 178 -2.21 19.56 -15.06
N VAL A 179 -2.72 20.69 -14.58
CA VAL A 179 -3.77 21.52 -15.22
C VAL A 179 -3.58 21.69 -16.72
N ASP A 180 -2.36 21.99 -17.15
CA ASP A 180 -2.06 22.36 -18.54
C ASP A 180 -2.24 21.18 -19.53
N SER A 181 -2.55 19.98 -19.04
CA SER A 181 -2.94 18.78 -19.82
C SER A 181 -4.45 18.49 -19.84
N LEU A 182 -5.26 19.15 -19.01
CA LEU A 182 -6.68 18.81 -18.77
C LEU A 182 -7.64 19.84 -19.36
N TRP A 183 -8.07 19.63 -20.61
CA TRP A 183 -8.93 20.56 -21.37
C TRP A 183 -10.24 20.96 -20.67
N PHE A 184 -10.76 20.12 -19.77
CA PHE A 184 -12.02 20.31 -19.06
C PHE A 184 -11.85 20.97 -17.68
N ILE A 185 -10.63 21.35 -17.26
CA ILE A 185 -10.38 22.05 -15.99
C ILE A 185 -9.74 23.42 -16.28
N SER A 186 -10.53 24.48 -16.10
CA SER A 186 -9.97 25.82 -15.95
C SER A 186 -9.72 26.12 -14.47
N LEU A 187 -8.50 26.52 -14.12
CA LEU A 187 -8.13 26.89 -12.76
C LEU A 187 -7.69 28.35 -12.70
N HIS A 188 -8.30 29.14 -11.81
CA HIS A 188 -7.94 30.54 -11.66
C HIS A 188 -6.56 30.68 -10.99
N LYS A 189 -5.62 31.40 -11.64
CA LYS A 189 -4.21 31.43 -11.21
C LYS A 189 -4.00 31.93 -9.78
N SER A 190 -4.82 32.87 -9.30
CA SER A 190 -4.75 33.40 -7.93
C SER A 190 -5.36 32.47 -6.86
N SER A 191 -5.86 31.30 -7.26
CA SER A 191 -6.51 30.32 -6.37
C SER A 191 -5.76 29.00 -6.29
N ARG A 192 -4.60 28.88 -6.97
CA ARG A 192 -3.68 27.76 -6.80
C ARG A 192 -3.06 27.77 -5.39
N LEU A 193 -2.74 26.59 -4.86
CA LEU A 193 -2.03 26.41 -3.60
C LEU A 193 -0.59 26.91 -3.74
N THR A 194 -0.10 27.63 -2.72
CA THR A 194 1.32 27.96 -2.59
C THR A 194 2.06 26.90 -1.76
N GLU A 195 3.39 26.84 -1.88
CA GLU A 195 4.20 25.96 -1.03
C GLU A 195 4.00 26.24 0.47
N GLU A 196 3.72 27.49 0.85
CA GLU A 196 3.36 27.91 2.21
C GLU A 196 2.00 27.31 2.63
N ASN A 197 0.97 27.35 1.78
CA ASN A 197 -0.32 26.72 2.06
C ASN A 197 -0.22 25.20 2.28
N ILE A 198 0.70 24.53 1.57
CA ILE A 198 0.97 23.10 1.75
C ILE A 198 1.67 22.86 3.11
N ILE A 199 2.62 23.70 3.50
CA ILE A 199 3.30 23.65 4.82
C ILE A 199 2.29 23.87 5.95
N ASP A 200 1.45 24.91 5.86
CA ASP A 200 0.42 25.22 6.85
C ASP A 200 -0.57 24.07 7.02
N PHE A 201 -1.03 23.47 5.92
CA PHE A 201 -1.93 22.32 5.95
C PHE A 201 -1.30 21.10 6.65
N VAL A 202 -0.05 20.77 6.31
CA VAL A 202 0.67 19.66 6.96
C VAL A 202 0.88 19.94 8.45
N ASN A 203 1.33 21.14 8.81
CA ASN A 203 1.50 21.55 10.21
C ASN A 203 0.19 21.53 10.99
N CYS A 204 -0.92 21.93 10.36
CA CYS A 204 -2.25 21.94 10.96
C CYS A 204 -2.74 20.56 11.39
N ILE A 205 -2.37 19.47 10.67
CA ILE A 205 -2.97 18.15 10.90
C ILE A 205 -1.99 17.07 11.39
N LYS A 206 -0.67 17.24 11.19
CA LYS A 206 0.34 16.20 11.49
C LYS A 206 0.33 15.72 12.94
N GLU A 207 0.14 16.60 13.92
CA GLU A 207 0.12 16.22 15.34
C GLU A 207 -1.02 15.24 15.65
N TYR A 208 -2.21 15.49 15.10
CA TYR A 208 -3.40 14.68 15.36
C TYR A 208 -3.33 13.34 14.63
N VAL A 209 -2.69 13.30 13.46
CA VAL A 209 -2.31 12.04 12.80
C VAL A 209 -1.28 11.27 13.64
N PHE A 210 -0.24 11.93 14.14
CA PHE A 210 0.80 11.31 15.00
C PHE A 210 0.30 10.82 16.37
N ILE A 211 -0.82 11.36 16.87
CA ILE A 211 -1.54 10.81 18.01
C ILE A 211 -2.36 9.59 17.55
N SER A 212 -3.08 9.73 16.43
CA SER A 212 -4.01 8.72 15.90
C SER A 212 -3.34 7.41 15.45
N ILE A 213 -2.05 7.39 15.08
CA ILE A 213 -1.35 6.14 14.73
C ILE A 213 -1.33 5.13 15.89
N PHE A 214 -1.46 5.60 17.14
CA PHE A 214 -1.50 4.75 18.34
C PHE A 214 -2.93 4.33 18.74
N ASN A 215 -3.97 4.71 17.98
CA ASN A 215 -5.35 4.36 18.29
C ASN A 215 -5.61 2.87 18.03
N LYS A 216 -6.03 2.14 19.07
CA LYS A 216 -6.18 0.67 19.12
C LYS A 216 -6.78 0.03 17.86
N ASN A 217 -7.88 0.61 17.36
CA ASN A 217 -8.63 0.06 16.22
C ASN A 217 -8.29 0.75 14.89
N TYR A 218 -7.72 1.96 14.93
CA TYR A 218 -7.66 2.88 13.77
C TYR A 218 -6.24 3.32 13.40
N GLY A 219 -5.21 2.88 14.12
CA GLY A 219 -3.81 3.23 13.86
C GLY A 219 -3.34 2.91 12.43
N LYS A 220 -3.84 1.82 11.83
CA LYS A 220 -3.57 1.48 10.42
C LYS A 220 -4.25 2.44 9.43
N LYS A 221 -5.46 2.96 9.73
CA LYS A 221 -6.08 4.05 8.94
C LYS A 221 -5.25 5.33 9.10
N ALA A 222 -4.84 5.69 10.32
CA ALA A 222 -4.02 6.88 10.57
C ALA A 222 -2.62 6.83 9.91
N ALA A 223 -2.01 5.66 9.79
CA ALA A 223 -0.76 5.46 9.03
C ALA A 223 -0.91 5.83 7.54
N GLU A 224 -2.11 5.71 6.97
CA GLU A 224 -2.38 6.18 5.61
C GLU A 224 -2.44 7.71 5.52
N ALA A 225 -2.94 8.41 6.54
CA ALA A 225 -2.83 9.87 6.61
C ALA A 225 -1.35 10.32 6.69
N CYS A 226 -0.48 9.58 7.40
CA CYS A 226 0.98 9.83 7.35
C CYS A 226 1.54 9.70 5.92
N ARG A 227 1.11 8.70 5.13
CA ARG A 227 1.50 8.53 3.72
C ARG A 227 1.08 9.73 2.86
N TYR A 228 -0.14 10.23 3.01
CA TYR A 228 -0.58 11.42 2.27
C TYR A 228 0.21 12.66 2.68
N LEU A 229 0.48 12.86 3.97
CA LEU A 229 1.32 13.97 4.44
C LEU A 229 2.77 13.89 3.95
N SER A 230 3.37 12.69 3.86
CA SER A 230 4.74 12.50 3.37
C SER A 230 4.88 12.59 1.84
N ILE A 231 3.77 12.63 1.10
CA ILE A 231 3.75 12.99 -0.33
C ILE A 231 3.79 14.52 -0.49
N LEU A 232 3.25 15.28 0.47
CA LEU A 232 3.26 16.75 0.47
C LEU A 232 4.58 17.34 1.01
N ARG A 233 5.02 16.84 2.18
CA ARG A 233 6.15 17.34 2.97
C ARG A 233 6.86 16.21 3.71
N PRO A 234 7.64 15.36 3.02
CA PRO A 234 8.37 14.25 3.65
C PRO A 234 9.27 14.70 4.80
N GLU A 235 9.91 15.86 4.69
CA GLU A 235 10.79 16.47 5.70
C GLU A 235 10.08 16.81 7.02
N LEU A 236 8.77 17.07 6.99
CA LEU A 236 7.97 17.35 8.19
C LEU A 236 7.39 16.08 8.86
N ILE A 237 7.58 14.90 8.25
CA ILE A 237 6.89 13.66 8.62
C ILE A 237 7.88 12.50 8.85
N VAL A 238 8.76 12.24 7.88
CA VAL A 238 9.65 11.07 7.86
C VAL A 238 10.66 11.09 9.01
N PRO A 239 11.40 12.19 9.30
CA PRO A 239 12.34 12.22 10.42
C PRO A 239 11.69 11.91 11.77
N ILE A 240 10.49 12.43 12.02
CA ILE A 240 9.76 12.26 13.29
C ILE A 240 9.32 10.81 13.50
N ILE A 241 8.97 10.09 12.43
CA ILE A 241 8.62 8.66 12.53
C ILE A 241 9.86 7.78 12.67
N ILE A 242 10.99 8.16 12.05
CA ILE A 242 12.28 7.47 12.21
C ILE A 242 12.84 7.65 13.63
N GLU A 243 12.80 8.87 14.19
CA GLU A 243 13.16 9.14 15.59
C GLU A 243 12.29 8.32 16.55
N LYS A 244 10.97 8.30 16.33
CA LYS A 244 10.04 7.49 17.11
C LYS A 244 10.35 6.00 17.01
N HIS A 245 10.70 5.48 15.82
CA HIS A 245 11.10 4.09 15.63
C HIS A 245 12.27 3.70 16.53
N PHE A 246 13.39 4.42 16.44
CA PHE A 246 14.56 4.17 17.27
C PHE A 246 14.27 4.36 18.78
N SER A 247 13.40 5.31 19.16
CA SER A 247 12.96 5.42 20.57
C SER A 247 12.04 4.29 21.04
N SER A 248 11.45 3.51 20.12
CA SER A 248 10.46 2.47 20.41
C SER A 248 11.03 1.06 20.37
N ILE A 249 12.11 0.81 19.62
CA ILE A 249 12.67 -0.53 19.44
C ILE A 249 13.35 -1.06 20.71
N ASP A 250 14.02 -0.17 21.46
CA ASP A 250 14.58 -0.48 22.78
C ASP A 250 13.49 -0.57 23.89
N ASN A 251 12.28 -0.08 23.63
CA ASN A 251 11.21 -0.02 24.62
C ASN A 251 10.35 -1.30 24.65
N ILE A 252 10.93 -2.34 25.25
CA ILE A 252 10.29 -3.66 25.48
C ILE A 252 8.95 -3.54 26.25
N THR A 253 8.71 -2.44 26.99
CA THR A 253 7.50 -2.30 27.84
C THR A 253 6.23 -1.95 27.07
N GLU A 254 6.31 -1.43 25.85
CA GLU A 254 5.16 -0.92 25.09
C GLU A 254 5.13 -1.40 23.62
N PRO A 255 5.08 -2.72 23.35
CA PRO A 255 5.19 -3.27 21.99
C PRO A 255 4.12 -2.75 21.01
N HIS A 256 2.95 -2.34 21.50
CA HIS A 256 1.90 -1.70 20.70
C HIS A 256 2.37 -0.39 20.01
N ARG A 257 3.36 0.32 20.58
CA ARG A 257 3.95 1.51 19.96
C ARG A 257 4.84 1.15 18.77
N PHE A 258 5.73 0.16 18.95
CA PHE A 258 6.56 -0.40 17.87
C PHE A 258 5.68 -0.89 16.71
N ILE A 259 4.63 -1.66 17.00
CA ILE A 259 3.62 -2.10 16.03
C ILE A 259 3.03 -0.91 15.25
N SER A 260 2.58 0.13 15.94
CA SER A 260 1.99 1.32 15.32
C SER A 260 2.98 2.06 14.41
N ILE A 261 4.23 2.19 14.85
CA ILE A 261 5.31 2.86 14.11
C ILE A 261 5.75 2.03 12.90
N MET A 262 5.85 0.71 13.02
CA MET A 262 6.19 -0.19 11.91
C MET A 262 5.13 -0.21 10.80
N ASN A 263 3.84 -0.15 11.14
CA ASN A 263 2.78 0.06 10.14
C ASN A 263 2.95 1.43 9.44
N CYS A 264 3.30 2.48 10.19
CA CYS A 264 3.58 3.81 9.64
C CYS A 264 4.79 3.81 8.68
N LEU A 265 5.94 3.26 9.09
CA LEU A 265 7.14 3.11 8.25
C LEU A 265 6.86 2.31 6.96
N THR A 266 6.02 1.27 7.03
CA THR A 266 5.60 0.48 5.86
C THR A 266 4.86 1.33 4.83
N CYS A 267 4.01 2.26 5.29
CA CYS A 267 3.29 3.22 4.44
C CYS A 267 4.19 4.37 3.94
N LEU A 268 5.26 4.70 4.66
CA LEU A 268 6.21 5.77 4.36
C LEU A 268 7.40 5.32 3.48
N SER A 269 7.56 4.03 3.21
CA SER A 269 8.71 3.44 2.49
C SER A 269 9.15 4.22 1.25
N ARG A 270 8.20 4.65 0.41
CA ARG A 270 8.48 5.46 -0.78
C ARG A 270 9.04 6.84 -0.44
N SER A 271 8.51 7.54 0.57
CA SER A 271 9.01 8.84 1.03
C SER A 271 10.35 8.75 1.77
N ILE A 272 10.75 7.54 2.22
CA ILE A 272 12.08 7.27 2.78
C ILE A 272 13.10 7.04 1.65
N VAL A 273 12.75 6.22 0.64
CA VAL A 273 13.67 5.80 -0.43
C VAL A 273 13.78 6.82 -1.59
N GLN A 274 12.73 7.60 -1.86
CA GLN A 274 12.69 8.51 -3.02
C GLN A 274 13.48 9.80 -2.76
N GLN A 275 14.57 10.00 -3.51
CA GLN A 275 15.29 11.27 -3.55
C GLN A 275 14.40 12.38 -4.13
N THR A 276 14.33 13.53 -3.46
CA THR A 276 13.65 14.74 -3.95
C THR A 276 14.49 15.98 -3.62
N LEU A 277 14.21 17.11 -4.29
CA LEU A 277 14.84 18.41 -4.01
C LEU A 277 14.51 18.94 -2.60
N ILE A 278 13.39 18.50 -2.01
CA ILE A 278 12.93 18.92 -0.68
C ILE A 278 13.52 18.02 0.41
N TYR A 279 13.63 16.72 0.13
CA TYR A 279 14.11 15.71 1.07
C TYR A 279 14.81 14.56 0.34
N SER A 280 16.07 14.33 0.69
CA SER A 280 16.91 13.19 0.28
C SER A 280 17.45 12.37 1.46
N GLN A 281 17.53 12.99 2.66
CA GLN A 281 18.13 12.41 3.86
C GLN A 281 17.50 11.10 4.33
N GLY A 282 16.26 10.81 3.93
CA GLY A 282 15.60 9.52 4.19
C GLY A 282 16.40 8.32 3.68
N GLN A 283 17.18 8.49 2.60
CA GLN A 283 18.00 7.44 2.01
C GLN A 283 19.11 6.95 2.96
N ILE A 284 19.72 7.86 3.73
CA ILE A 284 20.74 7.54 4.76
C ILE A 284 20.19 6.49 5.73
N TYR A 285 18.94 6.66 6.14
CA TYR A 285 18.32 5.81 7.15
C TYR A 285 17.89 4.44 6.62
N VAL A 286 17.81 4.23 5.29
CA VAL A 286 17.29 2.97 4.71
C VAL A 286 18.04 1.75 5.24
N ILE A 287 19.37 1.75 5.22
CA ILE A 287 20.17 0.61 5.70
C ILE A 287 20.02 0.46 7.22
N SER A 288 20.13 1.55 7.98
CA SER A 288 19.98 1.51 9.45
C SER A 288 18.60 1.02 9.90
N LEU A 289 17.54 1.39 9.17
CA LEU A 289 16.18 0.91 9.40
C LEU A 289 16.11 -0.58 9.08
N LEU A 290 16.48 -1.00 7.86
CA LEU A 290 16.50 -2.41 7.46
C LEU A 290 17.17 -3.28 8.52
N MET A 291 18.38 -2.90 8.96
CA MET A 291 19.15 -3.67 9.94
C MET A 291 18.50 -3.65 11.32
N SER A 292 17.98 -2.50 11.77
CA SER A 292 17.33 -2.40 13.09
C SER A 292 16.12 -3.33 13.24
N VAL A 293 15.37 -3.59 12.15
CA VAL A 293 14.16 -4.42 12.22
C VAL A 293 14.44 -5.92 12.02
N LEU A 294 15.62 -6.32 11.52
CA LEU A 294 15.97 -7.75 11.36
C LEU A 294 15.97 -8.55 12.69
N PRO A 295 16.48 -8.02 13.83
CA PRO A 295 16.32 -8.67 15.14
C PRO A 295 14.87 -8.87 15.58
N GLY A 296 13.94 -8.04 15.12
CA GLY A 296 12.52 -8.17 15.47
C GLY A 296 11.84 -9.39 14.84
N ILE A 297 12.51 -10.13 13.94
CA ILE A 297 11.96 -11.32 13.27
C ILE A 297 11.72 -12.49 14.25
N ASP A 298 12.19 -12.46 15.51
CA ASP A 298 11.77 -13.43 16.56
C ASP A 298 10.46 -13.08 17.26
N LEU A 299 9.89 -11.90 16.99
CA LEU A 299 8.74 -11.39 17.73
C LEU A 299 7.42 -11.89 17.12
N ASN A 300 6.35 -11.88 17.93
CA ASN A 300 4.96 -12.18 17.50
C ASN A 300 4.40 -11.24 16.39
N GLU A 301 5.23 -10.35 15.83
CA GLU A 301 4.88 -9.26 14.92
C GLU A 301 5.68 -9.33 13.59
N THR A 302 6.29 -10.48 13.31
CA THR A 302 7.18 -10.71 12.15
C THR A 302 6.51 -10.38 10.82
N SER A 303 5.19 -10.53 10.73
CA SER A 303 4.39 -10.14 9.55
C SER A 303 4.54 -8.65 9.24
N ILE A 304 4.53 -7.78 10.24
CA ILE A 304 4.59 -6.31 10.06
C ILE A 304 6.00 -5.89 9.65
N ILE A 305 7.00 -6.56 10.23
CA ILE A 305 8.41 -6.42 9.88
C ILE A 305 8.66 -6.83 8.42
N LEU A 306 8.15 -7.99 8.02
CA LEU A 306 8.25 -8.48 6.64
C LEU A 306 7.43 -7.63 5.65
N ASP A 307 6.35 -6.97 6.07
CA ASP A 307 5.66 -5.97 5.25
C ASP A 307 6.55 -4.75 5.00
N PHE A 308 7.21 -4.20 6.04
CA PHE A 308 8.16 -3.11 5.89
C PHE A 308 9.34 -3.50 4.98
N LEU A 309 9.98 -4.64 5.25
CA LEU A 309 11.10 -5.15 4.44
C LEU A 309 10.68 -5.36 2.98
N ASN A 310 9.53 -5.98 2.72
CA ASN A 310 9.02 -6.16 1.35
C ASN A 310 8.59 -4.84 0.69
N SER A 311 8.22 -3.82 1.48
CA SER A 311 7.93 -2.46 0.98
C SER A 311 9.23 -1.78 0.52
N ILE A 312 10.32 -1.88 1.29
CA ILE A 312 11.63 -1.31 0.94
C ILE A 312 12.32 -2.07 -0.19
N PHE A 313 12.39 -3.41 -0.16
CA PHE A 313 13.07 -4.22 -1.18
C PHE A 313 12.41 -4.17 -2.59
N LYS A 314 11.20 -3.59 -2.70
CA LYS A 314 10.56 -3.27 -4.00
C LYS A 314 10.98 -1.91 -4.58
N LEU A 315 11.61 -1.06 -3.77
CA LEU A 315 11.94 0.34 -4.09
C LEU A 315 13.45 0.56 -4.24
N ILE A 316 14.28 -0.23 -3.55
CA ILE A 316 15.76 -0.17 -3.68
C ILE A 316 16.29 -1.19 -4.68
N ILE A 317 17.48 -0.91 -5.22
CA ILE A 317 18.30 -1.88 -5.96
C ILE A 317 19.43 -2.32 -5.04
N CYS A 318 19.48 -3.60 -4.68
CA CYS A 318 20.59 -4.17 -3.94
C CYS A 318 21.73 -4.48 -4.91
N SER A 319 22.80 -3.70 -4.82
CA SER A 319 24.08 -3.91 -5.49
C SER A 319 25.18 -3.47 -4.53
N ASP A 320 26.33 -4.14 -4.55
CA ASP A 320 27.50 -3.61 -3.86
C ASP A 320 28.06 -2.43 -4.67
N CYS A 321 27.87 -1.23 -4.13
CA CYS A 321 28.37 0.02 -4.69
C CYS A 321 29.55 0.59 -3.89
N SER A 322 30.14 -0.14 -2.95
CA SER A 322 31.25 0.34 -2.10
C SER A 322 32.44 0.87 -2.92
N LEU A 323 32.77 0.17 -4.01
CA LEU A 323 33.83 0.56 -4.96
C LEU A 323 33.50 1.81 -5.79
N ALA A 324 32.26 2.32 -5.80
CA ALA A 324 31.91 3.54 -6.52
C ALA A 324 32.68 4.76 -5.99
N ILE A 325 33.04 4.76 -4.70
CA ILE A 325 33.82 5.80 -4.02
C ILE A 325 35.20 5.98 -4.66
N GLU A 326 35.77 4.93 -5.25
CA GLU A 326 37.08 4.96 -5.94
C GLU A 326 36.98 5.40 -7.41
N ILE A 327 35.76 5.46 -7.97
CA ILE A 327 35.51 5.58 -9.41
C ILE A 327 34.76 6.87 -9.76
N ARG A 328 34.00 7.45 -8.82
CA ARG A 328 33.08 8.57 -9.05
C ARG A 328 33.42 9.80 -8.20
N ASN A 329 33.67 10.91 -8.90
CA ASN A 329 33.93 12.23 -8.30
C ASN A 329 32.66 13.06 -8.05
N ASP A 330 31.48 12.48 -8.33
CA ASP A 330 30.17 13.15 -8.32
C ASP A 330 29.18 12.58 -7.27
N LEU A 331 29.71 11.88 -6.27
CA LEU A 331 28.97 11.34 -5.13
C LEU A 331 28.63 12.43 -4.10
N THR A 332 27.64 12.14 -3.26
CA THR A 332 27.16 12.98 -2.16
C THR A 332 27.44 12.35 -0.80
N ASP A 333 27.54 13.17 0.25
CA ASP A 333 27.84 12.75 1.63
C ASP A 333 26.84 11.75 2.26
N ILE A 334 25.77 11.40 1.53
CA ILE A 334 24.66 10.52 1.89
C ILE A 334 25.00 9.03 1.66
N GLU A 335 25.97 8.71 0.80
CA GLU A 335 26.07 7.40 0.15
C GLU A 335 26.94 6.35 0.90
N ILE A 336 27.25 6.57 2.19
CA ILE A 336 28.19 5.72 2.97
C ILE A 336 27.67 5.43 4.39
N LEU A 337 27.22 4.19 4.70
CA LEU A 337 27.21 3.53 6.04
C LEU A 337 26.61 2.08 6.00
N SER A 338 26.70 1.32 7.12
CA SER A 338 26.77 -0.17 7.16
C SER A 338 25.69 -0.92 8.00
N THR A 339 25.93 -2.22 8.33
CA THR A 339 24.92 -3.25 8.71
C THR A 339 24.94 -3.71 10.22
N ASP A 340 24.31 -4.79 10.78
CA ASP A 340 23.71 -6.06 10.27
C ASP A 340 22.84 -6.90 11.29
N ILE A 341 22.26 -8.04 10.84
CA ILE A 341 21.96 -9.36 11.53
C ILE A 341 20.70 -9.61 12.45
N SER A 342 19.79 -10.50 11.96
CA SER A 342 19.07 -11.71 12.56
C SER A 342 18.24 -11.67 13.88
N ASN A 343 17.19 -12.48 14.16
CA ASN A 343 16.46 -13.59 13.45
C ASN A 343 15.19 -14.09 14.24
N ASP A 344 14.23 -14.84 13.66
CA ASP A 344 13.40 -15.85 14.39
C ASP A 344 11.92 -16.24 13.97
N ASN A 345 11.05 -16.57 14.96
CA ASN A 345 10.00 -17.63 14.94
C ASN A 345 8.49 -17.23 14.98
N ASP A 346 7.45 -18.03 14.61
CA ASP A 346 7.29 -19.22 13.69
C ASP A 346 5.79 -19.67 13.47
N ILE A 347 4.75 -19.05 14.07
CA ILE A 347 3.32 -19.47 13.89
C ILE A 347 2.57 -18.65 12.82
N GLU A 348 3.04 -17.43 12.60
CA GLU A 348 2.71 -16.49 11.53
C GLU A 348 3.16 -17.00 10.11
N TYR A 349 3.61 -18.26 10.09
CA TYR A 349 4.36 -19.01 9.08
C TYR A 349 3.92 -18.86 7.63
N ILE A 350 2.63 -18.96 7.33
CA ILE A 350 2.16 -18.97 5.93
C ILE A 350 2.23 -17.55 5.34
N SER A 351 1.93 -16.54 6.16
CA SER A 351 2.15 -15.13 5.81
C SER A 351 3.65 -14.86 5.65
N ILE A 352 4.46 -15.24 6.65
CA ILE A 352 5.94 -15.18 6.61
C ILE A 352 6.49 -15.80 5.31
N GLN A 353 6.11 -17.04 4.98
CA GLN A 353 6.61 -17.77 3.82
C GLN A 353 6.34 -17.00 2.51
N SER A 354 5.11 -16.50 2.31
CA SER A 354 4.80 -15.71 1.12
C SER A 354 5.57 -14.39 1.04
N LYS A 355 5.80 -13.72 2.17
CA LYS A 355 6.55 -12.46 2.23
C LYS A 355 8.05 -12.66 2.02
N LEU A 356 8.65 -13.69 2.61
CA LEU A 356 10.05 -14.08 2.37
C LEU A 356 10.28 -14.49 0.92
N ILE A 357 9.37 -15.25 0.31
CA ILE A 357 9.39 -15.57 -1.13
C ILE A 357 9.38 -14.28 -1.97
N SER A 358 8.51 -13.31 -1.62
CA SER A 358 8.44 -12.00 -2.29
C SER A 358 9.76 -11.22 -2.15
N ILE A 359 10.32 -11.13 -0.95
CA ILE A 359 11.58 -10.41 -0.67
C ILE A 359 12.73 -11.02 -1.49
N ILE A 360 12.92 -12.34 -1.43
CA ILE A 360 13.99 -13.01 -2.19
C ILE A 360 13.75 -12.91 -3.70
N SER A 361 12.51 -12.94 -4.19
CA SER A 361 12.25 -12.69 -5.62
C SER A 361 12.64 -11.28 -6.06
N ASN A 362 12.39 -10.25 -5.24
CA ASN A 362 12.79 -8.88 -5.55
C ASN A 362 14.33 -8.78 -5.67
N ILE A 363 15.05 -9.29 -4.67
CA ILE A 363 16.52 -9.23 -4.61
C ILE A 363 17.15 -10.01 -5.76
N VAL A 364 16.68 -11.23 -6.05
CA VAL A 364 17.22 -12.06 -7.14
C VAL A 364 16.90 -11.47 -8.52
N GLN A 365 15.78 -10.76 -8.67
CA GLN A 365 15.42 -10.06 -9.91
C GLN A 365 16.35 -8.88 -10.23
N GLN A 366 17.07 -8.33 -9.25
CA GLN A 366 17.98 -7.18 -9.42
C GLN A 366 19.34 -7.53 -10.05
N ARG A 367 19.67 -8.83 -10.18
CA ARG A 367 20.82 -9.37 -10.97
C ARG A 367 22.24 -8.92 -10.59
N SER A 368 22.52 -8.44 -9.37
CA SER A 368 23.90 -8.44 -8.85
C SER A 368 24.46 -9.88 -8.84
N LYS A 369 25.71 -10.05 -9.28
CA LYS A 369 26.34 -11.37 -9.38
C LYS A 369 26.85 -11.86 -8.02
N GLU A 370 27.37 -10.95 -7.22
CA GLU A 370 27.93 -11.16 -5.89
C GLU A 370 26.81 -11.59 -4.93
N ILE A 371 25.72 -10.80 -4.89
CA ILE A 371 24.56 -11.08 -4.06
C ILE A 371 23.88 -12.38 -4.50
N PHE A 372 23.75 -12.61 -5.82
CA PHE A 372 23.22 -13.88 -6.32
C PHE A 372 24.11 -15.08 -5.94
N GLN A 373 25.43 -14.93 -5.98
CA GLN A 373 26.36 -15.98 -5.56
C GLN A 373 26.20 -16.32 -4.07
N ILE A 374 26.11 -15.31 -3.20
CA ILE A 374 25.90 -15.52 -1.75
C ILE A 374 24.55 -16.21 -1.49
N ILE A 375 23.46 -15.76 -2.15
CA ILE A 375 22.14 -16.39 -2.05
C ILE A 375 22.20 -17.86 -2.54
N ARG A 376 22.84 -18.11 -3.69
CA ARG A 376 23.02 -19.45 -4.26
C ARG A 376 23.76 -20.37 -3.30
N GLU A 377 24.86 -19.91 -2.70
CA GLU A 377 25.66 -20.69 -1.75
C GLU A 377 24.85 -21.03 -0.48
N LYS A 378 24.22 -20.04 0.15
CA LYS A 378 23.33 -20.26 1.32
C LYS A 378 22.18 -21.21 1.01
N ILE A 379 21.55 -21.10 -0.17
CA ILE A 379 20.47 -21.99 -0.59
C ILE A 379 20.98 -23.42 -0.85
N ILE A 380 22.17 -23.58 -1.41
CA ILE A 380 22.81 -24.90 -1.57
C ILE A 380 23.12 -25.50 -0.20
N ASP A 381 23.60 -24.72 0.77
CA ASP A 381 23.86 -25.17 2.15
C ASP A 381 22.57 -25.63 2.83
N PHE A 382 21.51 -24.81 2.79
CA PHE A 382 20.19 -25.18 3.32
C PHE A 382 19.66 -26.46 2.67
N VAL A 383 19.67 -26.57 1.34
CA VAL A 383 19.25 -27.78 0.61
C VAL A 383 20.01 -29.03 1.03
N SER A 384 21.25 -28.87 1.49
CA SER A 384 22.14 -29.97 1.91
C SER A 384 22.07 -30.29 3.40
N CYS A 385 21.29 -29.54 4.19
CA CYS A 385 21.20 -29.72 5.64
C CYS A 385 20.25 -30.89 5.98
N PRO A 386 20.75 -32.02 6.51
CA PRO A 386 19.93 -33.21 6.73
C PRO A 386 18.85 -32.99 7.81
N PHE A 387 19.10 -32.10 8.76
CA PHE A 387 18.26 -31.89 9.94
C PHE A 387 17.10 -30.88 9.73
N LEU A 388 16.87 -30.39 8.50
CA LEU A 388 15.74 -29.49 8.22
C LEU A 388 14.38 -30.11 8.57
N SER A 389 13.54 -29.37 9.30
CA SER A 389 12.17 -29.76 9.64
C SER A 389 11.24 -29.78 8.41
N VAL A 390 10.13 -30.53 8.48
CA VAL A 390 9.14 -30.61 7.38
C VAL A 390 8.50 -29.24 7.08
N LYS A 391 8.41 -28.33 8.07
CA LYS A 391 8.10 -26.92 7.84
C LYS A 391 9.19 -26.28 6.98
N ALA A 392 10.42 -26.18 7.51
CA ALA A 392 11.52 -25.45 6.90
C ALA A 392 11.83 -25.94 5.47
N ARG A 393 11.71 -27.26 5.21
CA ARG A 393 11.76 -27.84 3.86
C ARG A 393 10.78 -27.17 2.88
N LYS A 394 9.50 -27.01 3.25
CA LYS A 394 8.49 -26.34 2.40
C LYS A 394 8.83 -24.88 2.12
N LEU A 395 9.37 -24.16 3.09
CA LEU A 395 9.84 -22.78 2.90
C LEU A 395 11.04 -22.75 1.94
N VAL A 396 12.06 -23.58 2.15
CA VAL A 396 13.24 -23.67 1.27
C VAL A 396 12.84 -24.05 -0.17
N CYS A 397 11.90 -24.98 -0.38
CA CYS A 397 11.34 -25.24 -1.73
C CYS A 397 10.67 -24.01 -2.33
N GLY A 398 9.90 -23.24 -1.56
CA GLY A 398 9.28 -22.00 -2.03
C GLY A 398 10.30 -20.93 -2.43
N LEU A 399 11.42 -20.83 -1.69
CA LEU A 399 12.55 -19.95 -2.04
C LEU A 399 13.29 -20.45 -3.30
N VAL A 400 13.58 -21.74 -3.40
CA VAL A 400 14.20 -22.32 -4.60
C VAL A 400 13.31 -22.10 -5.83
N LEU A 401 12.00 -22.28 -5.71
CA LEU A 401 11.03 -22.01 -6.79
C LEU A 401 11.05 -20.55 -7.26
N SER A 402 11.20 -19.57 -6.35
CA SER A 402 11.29 -18.16 -6.75
C SER A 402 12.63 -17.85 -7.43
N ILE A 403 13.74 -18.37 -6.90
CA ILE A 403 15.08 -18.26 -7.51
C ILE A 403 15.10 -18.88 -8.92
N VAL A 404 14.50 -20.06 -9.09
CA VAL A 404 14.35 -20.76 -10.38
C VAL A 404 13.56 -19.93 -11.40
N LYS A 405 12.51 -19.21 -10.96
CA LYS A 405 11.72 -18.34 -11.84
C LYS A 405 12.45 -17.05 -12.21
N CYS A 406 13.27 -16.50 -11.32
CA CYS A 406 13.97 -15.24 -11.53
C CYS A 406 15.31 -15.39 -12.28
N ASN A 407 16.09 -16.43 -11.99
CA ASN A 407 17.42 -16.67 -12.59
C ASN A 407 17.72 -18.19 -12.77
N PRO A 408 17.01 -18.88 -13.69
CA PRO A 408 17.11 -20.33 -13.86
C PRO A 408 18.51 -20.80 -14.32
N ASP A 409 19.17 -20.05 -15.19
CA ASP A 409 20.39 -20.46 -15.90
C ASP A 409 21.52 -20.85 -14.94
N GLU A 410 21.78 -20.01 -13.92
CA GLU A 410 22.80 -20.28 -12.93
C GLU A 410 22.32 -21.21 -11.80
N ILE A 411 21.06 -21.20 -11.36
CA ILE A 411 20.64 -22.04 -10.22
C ILE A 411 20.50 -23.53 -10.62
N ILE A 412 19.98 -23.83 -11.80
CA ILE A 412 19.79 -25.20 -12.29
C ILE A 412 21.14 -25.92 -12.40
N LYS A 413 22.16 -25.22 -12.88
CA LYS A 413 23.54 -25.69 -13.06
C LYS A 413 24.17 -26.32 -11.81
N TYR A 414 23.81 -25.86 -10.61
CA TYR A 414 24.30 -26.41 -9.34
C TYR A 414 23.28 -27.30 -8.63
N LEU A 415 22.00 -26.88 -8.55
CA LEU A 415 21.00 -27.65 -7.80
C LEU A 415 20.55 -28.93 -8.52
N LEU A 416 20.32 -28.91 -9.84
CA LEU A 416 19.75 -30.07 -10.54
C LEU A 416 20.70 -31.28 -10.57
N PRO A 417 22.03 -31.13 -10.79
CA PRO A 417 22.96 -32.24 -10.63
C PRO A 417 23.08 -32.71 -9.17
N LYS A 418 22.97 -31.79 -8.19
CA LYS A 418 23.08 -32.14 -6.76
C LYS A 418 21.86 -32.93 -6.28
N THR A 419 20.64 -32.53 -6.65
CA THR A 419 19.42 -33.26 -6.32
C THR A 419 19.36 -34.61 -7.01
N TYR A 420 19.72 -34.70 -8.30
CA TYR A 420 19.85 -35.98 -9.01
C TYR A 420 20.80 -36.93 -8.27
N ASN A 421 22.00 -36.46 -7.89
CA ASN A 421 22.99 -37.28 -7.19
C ASN A 421 22.53 -37.71 -5.78
N SER A 422 21.76 -36.89 -5.07
CA SER A 422 21.15 -37.30 -3.79
C SER A 422 20.07 -38.37 -3.98
N ILE A 423 19.20 -38.21 -4.99
CA ILE A 423 18.14 -39.17 -5.32
C ILE A 423 18.76 -40.52 -5.73
N GLU A 424 19.79 -40.52 -6.59
CA GLU A 424 20.49 -41.75 -7.01
C GLU A 424 21.22 -42.43 -5.85
N LYS A 425 21.92 -41.69 -4.98
CA LYS A 425 22.56 -42.27 -3.79
C LYS A 425 21.55 -42.97 -2.88
N LEU A 426 20.43 -42.32 -2.59
CA LEU A 426 19.38 -42.88 -1.75
C LEU A 426 18.77 -44.14 -2.39
N MET A 427 18.38 -44.09 -3.67
CA MET A 427 17.85 -45.27 -4.36
C MET A 427 18.81 -46.46 -4.33
N ASN A 428 20.10 -46.23 -4.60
CA ASN A 428 21.10 -47.29 -4.62
C ASN A 428 21.34 -47.91 -3.22
N THR A 429 21.09 -47.17 -2.14
CA THR A 429 21.07 -47.74 -0.77
C THR A 429 19.82 -48.56 -0.43
N PHE A 430 18.79 -48.55 -1.29
CA PHE A 430 17.52 -49.26 -1.08
C PHE A 430 17.30 -50.47 -2.02
N GLU A 431 18.32 -50.93 -2.75
CA GLU A 431 18.23 -52.08 -3.69
C GLU A 431 18.03 -53.47 -3.03
N SER A 432 17.49 -53.53 -1.81
CA SER A 432 17.08 -54.75 -1.13
C SER A 432 15.61 -54.72 -0.68
N ASN A 433 14.68 -54.82 -1.64
CA ASN A 433 13.28 -55.24 -1.51
C ASN A 433 12.29 -54.47 -0.60
N VAL A 434 12.70 -53.48 0.20
CA VAL A 434 11.80 -52.82 1.18
C VAL A 434 10.79 -51.84 0.55
N LEU A 435 11.04 -51.31 -0.65
CA LEU A 435 10.19 -50.30 -1.32
C LEU A 435 8.78 -50.79 -1.76
N LEU A 436 8.41 -52.04 -1.47
CA LEU A 436 7.14 -52.66 -1.87
C LEU A 436 6.08 -52.73 -0.76
N THR A 437 6.40 -52.38 0.49
CA THR A 437 5.45 -52.43 1.62
C THR A 437 5.22 -51.07 2.27
N ASP A 438 3.95 -50.74 2.52
CA ASP A 438 3.54 -49.49 3.17
C ASP A 438 4.11 -49.35 4.57
N HIS A 439 5.14 -48.51 4.75
CA HIS A 439 5.33 -47.66 5.95
C HIS A 439 6.34 -46.53 5.65
N LYS A 440 5.84 -45.31 5.42
CA LYS A 440 6.62 -44.06 5.30
C LYS A 440 7.83 -44.12 4.35
N GLY A 441 7.61 -43.87 3.06
CA GLY A 441 8.73 -43.55 2.16
C GLY A 441 9.55 -42.38 2.70
N ASP A 442 10.88 -42.46 2.61
CA ASP A 442 11.78 -41.60 3.37
C ASP A 442 11.51 -40.11 3.19
N ILE A 443 11.43 -39.41 4.32
CA ILE A 443 11.16 -37.96 4.39
C ILE A 443 12.27 -37.17 3.66
N GLU A 444 13.48 -37.74 3.56
CA GLU A 444 14.59 -37.22 2.77
C GLU A 444 14.47 -37.53 1.25
N LEU A 445 13.98 -38.71 0.87
CA LEU A 445 13.75 -39.04 -0.53
C LEU A 445 12.60 -38.19 -1.11
N ILE A 446 11.47 -38.11 -0.40
CA ILE A 446 10.33 -37.26 -0.76
C ILE A 446 10.75 -35.78 -0.80
N TRP A 447 11.63 -35.34 0.11
CA TRP A 447 12.22 -34.00 0.09
C TRP A 447 12.95 -33.69 -1.22
N TYR A 448 13.90 -34.52 -1.64
CA TYR A 448 14.63 -34.29 -2.88
C TYR A 448 13.73 -34.43 -4.13
N LEU A 449 12.67 -35.25 -4.08
CA LEU A 449 11.68 -35.35 -5.16
C LEU A 449 10.81 -34.09 -5.28
N ILE A 450 10.37 -33.49 -4.16
CA ILE A 450 9.66 -32.20 -4.19
C ILE A 450 10.60 -31.12 -4.72
N LEU A 451 11.84 -31.07 -4.23
CA LEU A 451 12.82 -30.11 -4.70
C LEU A 451 13.14 -30.27 -6.21
N PHE A 452 13.24 -31.50 -6.71
CA PHE A 452 13.33 -31.80 -8.14
C PHE A 452 12.10 -31.29 -8.90
N SER A 453 10.89 -31.52 -8.39
CA SER A 453 9.64 -31.00 -8.97
C SER A 453 9.65 -29.47 -9.12
N GLU A 454 10.14 -28.73 -8.12
CA GLU A 454 10.23 -27.27 -8.19
C GLU A 454 11.30 -26.76 -9.18
N LEU A 455 12.42 -27.48 -9.34
CA LEU A 455 13.46 -27.15 -10.33
C LEU A 455 12.93 -27.24 -11.78
N LEU A 456 11.93 -28.08 -12.05
CA LEU A 456 11.32 -28.22 -13.39
C LEU A 456 10.37 -27.06 -13.78
N HIS A 457 10.27 -26.01 -12.96
CA HIS A 457 9.70 -24.72 -13.38
C HIS A 457 10.67 -23.82 -14.16
N ALA A 458 11.95 -24.18 -14.29
CA ALA A 458 12.91 -23.45 -15.14
C ALA A 458 12.48 -23.48 -16.61
N ARG A 459 12.99 -22.56 -17.44
CA ARG A 459 12.72 -22.55 -18.90
C ARG A 459 13.13 -23.87 -19.55
N GLY A 460 12.27 -24.44 -20.39
CA GLY A 460 12.51 -25.73 -21.07
C GLY A 460 13.81 -25.79 -21.88
N SER A 461 14.25 -24.66 -22.45
CA SER A 461 15.56 -24.55 -23.15
C SER A 461 16.76 -24.91 -22.27
N ILE A 462 16.71 -24.58 -20.97
CA ILE A 462 17.74 -24.86 -19.99
C ILE A 462 17.62 -26.32 -19.53
N LEU A 463 16.39 -26.77 -19.24
CA LEU A 463 16.11 -28.15 -18.83
C LEU A 463 16.49 -29.19 -19.90
N PHE A 464 16.42 -28.82 -21.19
CA PHE A 464 16.84 -29.69 -22.31
C PHE A 464 18.33 -30.09 -22.24
N ILE A 465 19.19 -29.26 -21.64
CA ILE A 465 20.60 -29.58 -21.41
C ILE A 465 20.73 -30.80 -20.48
N TYR A 466 19.86 -30.88 -19.47
CA TYR A 466 19.86 -31.91 -18.42
C TYR A 466 18.89 -33.08 -18.70
N LYS A 467 18.34 -33.17 -19.92
CA LYS A 467 17.27 -34.11 -20.30
C LYS A 467 17.54 -35.57 -19.93
N GLN A 468 18.79 -36.03 -20.01
CA GLN A 468 19.16 -37.41 -19.64
C GLN A 468 18.93 -37.65 -18.14
N MET A 469 19.46 -36.78 -17.28
CA MET A 469 19.32 -36.87 -15.82
C MET A 469 17.85 -36.78 -15.39
N ILE A 470 17.09 -35.88 -16.01
CA ILE A 470 15.64 -35.70 -15.80
C ILE A 470 14.88 -36.99 -16.17
N MET A 471 15.11 -37.54 -17.36
CA MET A 471 14.43 -38.77 -17.81
C MET A 471 14.85 -40.00 -17.00
N CYS A 472 16.10 -40.11 -16.54
CA CYS A 472 16.54 -41.20 -15.66
C CYS A 472 15.78 -41.25 -14.33
N ILE A 473 15.43 -40.09 -13.75
CA ILE A 473 14.55 -40.03 -12.57
C ILE A 473 13.15 -40.51 -12.94
N PHE A 474 12.52 -39.96 -14.00
CA PHE A 474 11.18 -40.39 -14.40
C PHE A 474 11.10 -41.90 -14.69
N HIS A 475 12.05 -42.47 -15.42
CA HIS A 475 12.07 -43.90 -15.74
C HIS A 475 12.20 -44.82 -14.51
N ARG A 476 13.00 -44.44 -13.50
CA ARG A 476 13.13 -45.24 -12.27
C ARG A 476 11.88 -45.18 -11.36
N TYR A 477 11.12 -44.09 -11.42
CA TYR A 477 10.01 -43.85 -10.48
C TYR A 477 8.62 -44.19 -10.99
N ILE A 478 8.43 -44.40 -12.30
CA ILE A 478 7.13 -44.79 -12.90
C ILE A 478 6.55 -46.08 -12.30
N SER A 479 7.38 -46.95 -11.72
CA SER A 479 7.00 -48.24 -11.12
C SER A 479 6.75 -48.23 -9.61
N ILE A 480 6.88 -47.08 -8.92
CA ILE A 480 6.82 -47.04 -7.45
C ILE A 480 5.39 -46.95 -6.90
N ILE A 481 5.10 -47.81 -5.92
CA ILE A 481 3.77 -47.96 -5.28
C ILE A 481 3.46 -46.80 -4.30
N ASN A 482 4.49 -46.14 -3.75
CA ASN A 482 4.31 -45.04 -2.80
C ASN A 482 3.57 -43.85 -3.43
N LYS A 483 2.35 -43.61 -2.93
CA LYS A 483 1.42 -42.58 -3.41
C LYS A 483 1.99 -41.16 -3.39
N ASP A 484 2.70 -40.77 -2.34
CA ASP A 484 3.19 -39.39 -2.17
C ASP A 484 4.39 -39.11 -3.10
N ALA A 485 5.29 -40.08 -3.25
CA ALA A 485 6.36 -40.02 -4.24
C ALA A 485 5.80 -39.98 -5.67
N TYR A 486 4.84 -40.86 -5.99
CA TYR A 486 4.19 -40.89 -7.30
C TYR A 486 3.47 -39.56 -7.62
N GLN A 487 2.69 -39.02 -6.68
CA GLN A 487 2.01 -37.73 -6.85
C GLN A 487 2.99 -36.58 -7.06
N THR A 488 4.11 -36.56 -6.32
CA THR A 488 5.17 -35.56 -6.46
C THR A 488 5.79 -35.60 -7.87
N ILE A 489 5.97 -36.80 -8.43
CA ILE A 489 6.59 -36.99 -9.75
C ILE A 489 5.58 -36.76 -10.89
N ALA A 490 4.30 -37.05 -10.68
CA ALA A 490 3.23 -36.60 -11.58
C ALA A 490 3.14 -35.05 -11.64
N ASN A 491 3.35 -34.37 -10.52
CA ASN A 491 3.48 -32.91 -10.49
C ASN A 491 4.75 -32.46 -11.25
N ALA A 492 5.91 -33.09 -10.99
CA ALA A 492 7.16 -32.81 -11.70
C ALA A 492 7.01 -32.93 -13.22
N ALA A 493 6.32 -33.97 -13.72
CA ALA A 493 6.03 -34.14 -15.13
C ALA A 493 5.09 -33.04 -15.69
N ASN A 494 4.11 -32.60 -14.91
CA ASN A 494 3.22 -31.48 -15.25
C ASN A 494 3.99 -30.15 -15.35
N HIS A 495 4.96 -29.91 -14.45
CA HIS A 495 5.85 -28.74 -14.52
C HIS A 495 6.80 -28.81 -15.71
N LEU A 496 7.40 -29.98 -15.98
CA LEU A 496 8.22 -30.21 -17.17
C LEU A 496 7.44 -29.90 -18.46
N LEU A 497 6.25 -30.50 -18.63
CA LEU A 497 5.41 -30.27 -19.81
C LEU A 497 5.03 -28.79 -19.96
N LYS A 498 4.68 -28.11 -18.86
CA LYS A 498 4.44 -26.66 -18.88
C LYS A 498 5.69 -25.89 -19.32
N SER A 499 6.87 -26.19 -18.78
CA SER A 499 8.12 -25.48 -19.11
C SER A 499 8.54 -25.55 -20.58
N PHE A 500 8.06 -26.55 -21.32
CA PHE A 500 8.25 -26.68 -22.78
C PHE A 500 7.07 -26.14 -23.61
N LEU A 501 5.88 -25.94 -23.03
CA LEU A 501 4.67 -25.51 -23.73
C LEU A 501 4.30 -24.04 -23.48
N THR A 502 4.73 -23.44 -22.37
CA THR A 502 4.52 -22.01 -22.08
C THR A 502 5.58 -21.17 -22.77
N PHE A 503 5.19 -20.39 -23.76
CA PHE A 503 6.03 -19.34 -24.32
C PHE A 503 6.29 -18.24 -23.27
N ILE A 504 7.56 -18.04 -22.92
CA ILE A 504 8.10 -16.97 -22.03
C ILE A 504 9.44 -16.48 -22.58
#